data_AF-A0A2G9TDG1-F1
#
_entry.id   AF-A0A2G9TDG1-F1
#
_cell.length_a   1.000
_cell.length_b   1.000
_cell.length_c   1.000
_cell.angle_alpha   90.00
_cell.angle_beta   90.00
_cell.angle_gamma   90.00
#
_symmetry.space_group_name_H-M   'P 1'
#
loop_
_entity.id
_entity.type
_entity.pdbx_description
1 polymer ?
#
loop_
_entity_poly.entity_id
_entity_poly.type
_entity_poly.pdbx_seq_one_letter_code
_entity_poly.pdbx_strand_id
1 'polypeptide(L)'
;NRFGDACILGRELLLVLMRLSKVPAINAIWVDLITSPSKFGLNDGIEDLFRQSANFYGVRLSAEMTKKIEFIICQCKPSTQDKHFEWFSNSFFRGPDGLSLRAEAIRYVLYFFKPDMPSHVLDARSHFLYYLLTSFPPNTDIEQQWCKTVLWFDWLTYDAHTLVQFIEPVMGMIRQALANLPSKASSMLEYVCKSIAFIYPPRTDLFRKCANDAMQAVHEYYGGNLMGILDSPRIDRSVRELVRETFAEYFARNTSLPSPVAAPPVPAPAAPAAPVAVQPPLATR
;
A
#
# COMPACT_ATOMS: atom_id res chain seq x y z
N ASN A 1 22.80 24.23 -9.20
CA ASN A 1 22.58 24.83 -7.86
C ASN A 1 21.11 24.94 -7.44
N ARG A 2 20.26 23.91 -7.65
CA ARG A 2 18.88 23.86 -7.12
C ARG A 2 18.42 22.45 -6.72
N PHE A 3 19.36 21.55 -6.41
CA PHE A 3 19.00 20.16 -6.08
C PHE A 3 18.20 20.05 -4.77
N GLY A 4 18.44 20.95 -3.82
CA GLY A 4 17.62 21.06 -2.61
C GLY A 4 16.13 21.24 -2.92
N ASP A 5 15.78 21.98 -3.96
CA ASP A 5 14.38 22.16 -4.37
C ASP A 5 13.79 20.87 -4.94
N ALA A 6 14.60 20.05 -5.62
CA ALA A 6 14.18 18.74 -6.12
C ALA A 6 13.98 17.73 -4.98
N CYS A 7 14.67 17.90 -3.84
CA CYS A 7 14.50 17.03 -2.68
C CYS A 7 13.07 17.05 -2.15
N ILE A 8 12.31 18.14 -2.36
CA ILE A 8 10.88 18.27 -2.02
C ILE A 8 10.05 17.12 -2.60
N LEU A 9 10.46 16.54 -3.74
CA LEU A 9 9.80 15.38 -4.35
C LEU A 9 9.89 14.10 -3.48
N GLY A 10 10.81 14.04 -2.53
CA GLY A 10 10.99 12.90 -1.63
C GLY A 10 11.24 11.59 -2.38
N ARG A 11 10.46 10.56 -2.06
CA ARG A 11 10.50 9.24 -2.72
C ARG A 11 10.36 9.30 -4.24
N GLU A 12 9.65 10.29 -4.75
CA GLU A 12 9.45 10.45 -6.19
C GLU A 12 10.73 10.85 -6.91
N LEU A 13 11.60 11.61 -6.24
CA LEU A 13 12.93 11.89 -6.78
C LEU A 13 13.70 10.58 -7.01
N LEU A 14 13.63 9.65 -6.06
CA LEU A 14 14.31 8.35 -6.17
C LEU A 14 13.77 7.55 -7.36
N LEU A 15 12.45 7.49 -7.54
CA LEU A 15 11.85 6.81 -8.70
C LEU A 15 12.29 7.44 -10.03
N VAL A 16 12.30 8.78 -10.14
CA VAL A 16 12.76 9.48 -11.34
C VAL A 16 14.23 9.16 -11.63
N LEU A 17 15.11 9.24 -10.63
CA LEU A 17 16.53 8.95 -10.78
C LEU A 17 16.76 7.48 -11.15
N MET A 18 16.03 6.54 -10.55
CA MET A 18 16.09 5.11 -10.88
C MET A 18 15.70 4.87 -12.34
N ARG A 19 14.58 5.46 -12.79
CA ARG A 19 14.06 5.30 -14.16
C ARG A 19 15.01 5.86 -15.22
N LEU A 20 15.66 6.97 -14.90
CA LEU A 20 16.55 7.69 -15.80
C LEU A 20 18.04 7.37 -15.58
N SER A 21 18.35 6.35 -14.78
CA SER A 21 19.71 5.98 -14.37
C SER A 21 20.67 5.63 -15.52
N LYS A 22 20.14 5.33 -16.71
CA LYS A 22 20.94 5.09 -17.93
C LYS A 22 21.48 6.39 -18.56
N VAL A 23 20.93 7.55 -18.21
CA VAL A 23 21.44 8.84 -18.67
C VAL A 23 22.68 9.19 -17.83
N PRO A 24 23.88 9.35 -18.41
CA PRO A 24 25.12 9.50 -17.63
C PRO A 24 25.09 10.64 -16.60
N ALA A 25 24.51 11.79 -16.96
CA ALA A 25 24.36 12.92 -16.06
C ALA A 25 23.45 12.62 -14.85
N ILE A 26 22.38 11.83 -15.06
CA ILE A 26 21.50 11.39 -13.98
C ILE A 26 22.16 10.31 -13.13
N ASN A 27 22.91 9.41 -13.76
CA ASN A 27 23.68 8.39 -13.03
C ASN A 27 24.70 9.03 -12.08
N ALA A 28 25.41 10.07 -12.52
CA ALA A 28 26.35 10.80 -11.67
C ALA A 28 25.66 11.40 -10.43
N ILE A 29 24.47 11.99 -10.62
CA ILE A 29 23.63 12.48 -9.51
C ILE A 29 23.26 11.35 -8.56
N TRP A 30 22.82 10.20 -9.08
CA TRP A 30 22.47 9.03 -8.26
C TRP A 30 23.68 8.53 -7.44
N VAL A 31 24.86 8.44 -8.05
CA VAL A 31 26.09 8.02 -7.37
C VAL A 31 26.47 9.02 -6.27
N ASP A 32 26.43 10.31 -6.55
CA ASP A 32 26.69 11.34 -5.53
C ASP A 32 25.65 11.29 -4.40
N LEU A 33 24.37 11.05 -4.71
CA LEU A 33 23.29 10.98 -3.71
C LEU A 33 23.56 9.87 -2.70
N ILE A 34 24.08 8.74 -3.18
CA ILE A 34 24.40 7.57 -2.37
C ILE A 34 25.73 7.73 -1.62
N THR A 35 26.77 8.24 -2.28
CA THR A 35 28.14 8.31 -1.73
C THR A 35 28.42 9.57 -0.94
N SER A 36 27.66 10.64 -1.15
CA SER A 36 27.86 11.96 -0.53
C SER A 36 26.53 12.69 -0.33
N PRO A 37 25.54 12.09 0.38
CA PRO A 37 24.20 12.65 0.57
C PRO A 37 24.20 14.07 1.19
N SER A 38 25.20 14.38 2.02
CA SER A 38 25.36 15.70 2.65
C SER A 38 25.57 16.84 1.65
N LYS A 39 26.08 16.57 0.43
CA LYS A 39 26.15 17.56 -0.67
C LYS A 39 24.78 18.09 -1.07
N PHE A 40 23.73 17.32 -0.80
CA PHE A 40 22.35 17.63 -1.13
C PHE A 40 21.54 18.08 0.09
N GLY A 41 22.18 18.24 1.26
CA GLY A 41 21.51 18.57 2.51
C GLY A 41 20.76 17.40 3.16
N LEU A 42 21.08 16.17 2.77
CA LEU A 42 20.53 14.95 3.36
C LEU A 42 21.49 14.45 4.44
N ASN A 43 21.13 14.68 5.70
CA ASN A 43 22.01 14.41 6.85
C ASN A 43 21.94 12.95 7.28
N ASP A 44 20.76 12.32 7.15
CA ASP A 44 20.56 10.91 7.49
C ASP A 44 20.73 9.99 6.27
N GLY A 45 21.15 10.55 5.13
CA GLY A 45 21.24 9.81 3.87
C GLY A 45 19.96 9.88 3.04
N ILE A 46 19.76 8.90 2.17
CA ILE A 46 18.56 8.84 1.31
C ILE A 46 17.28 8.64 2.12
N GLU A 47 17.41 8.20 3.36
CA GLU A 47 16.36 8.01 4.35
C GLU A 47 15.60 9.32 4.65
N ASP A 48 16.26 10.47 4.52
CA ASP A 48 15.60 11.79 4.61
C ASP A 48 14.53 11.96 3.53
N LEU A 49 14.73 11.38 2.33
CA LEU A 49 13.76 11.44 1.23
C LEU A 49 12.55 10.54 1.48
N PHE A 50 12.64 9.54 2.36
CA PHE A 50 11.51 8.65 2.68
C PHE A 50 10.46 9.37 3.51
N ARG A 51 10.91 10.26 4.40
CA ARG A 51 10.07 11.11 5.28
C ARG A 51 9.37 12.23 4.50
N GLN A 52 9.90 12.62 3.35
CA GLN A 52 9.32 13.66 2.53
C GLN A 52 8.10 13.15 1.75
N SER A 53 6.92 13.65 2.13
CA SER A 53 5.63 13.24 1.57
C SER A 53 4.94 14.39 0.83
N ALA A 54 5.66 15.10 -0.05
CA ALA A 54 5.03 16.13 -0.85
C ALA A 54 4.06 15.49 -1.86
N ASN A 55 2.77 15.80 -1.72
CA ASN A 55 1.73 15.12 -2.46
C ASN A 55 1.48 15.78 -3.82
N PHE A 56 2.22 15.35 -4.84
CA PHE A 56 2.13 15.88 -6.21
C PHE A 56 1.18 15.09 -7.12
N TYR A 57 0.34 14.20 -6.57
CA TYR A 57 -0.49 13.31 -7.38
C TYR A 57 -1.38 14.07 -8.38
N GLY A 58 -1.94 15.22 -7.99
CA GLY A 58 -2.84 16.02 -8.81
C GLY A 58 -2.22 16.57 -10.11
N VAL A 59 -0.89 16.58 -10.24
CA VAL A 59 -0.18 17.07 -11.44
C VAL A 59 0.52 15.96 -12.23
N ARG A 60 0.37 14.69 -11.85
CA ARG A 60 1.01 13.56 -12.53
C ARG A 60 0.41 13.23 -13.89
N LEU A 61 -0.88 13.42 -14.01
CA LEU A 61 -1.67 13.03 -15.18
C LEU A 61 -2.36 14.26 -15.75
N SER A 62 -2.73 14.17 -17.03
CA SER A 62 -3.57 15.21 -17.64
C SER A 62 -4.92 15.30 -16.94
N ALA A 63 -5.52 16.50 -16.96
CA ALA A 63 -6.84 16.74 -16.38
C ALA A 63 -7.94 15.83 -16.97
N GLU A 64 -7.76 15.35 -18.22
CA GLU A 64 -8.69 14.40 -18.83
C GLU A 64 -8.55 13.00 -18.20
N MET A 65 -7.31 12.53 -18.03
CA MET A 65 -7.04 11.23 -17.42
C MET A 65 -7.54 11.18 -15.98
N THR A 66 -7.25 12.22 -15.19
CA THR A 66 -7.68 12.28 -13.78
C THR A 66 -9.19 12.23 -13.66
N LYS A 67 -9.94 13.03 -14.43
CA LYS A 67 -11.41 13.00 -14.44
C LYS A 67 -11.97 11.62 -14.80
N LYS A 68 -11.37 10.92 -15.77
CA LYS A 68 -11.82 9.58 -16.16
C LYS A 68 -11.52 8.54 -15.08
N ILE A 69 -10.34 8.57 -14.46
CA ILE A 69 -10.00 7.70 -13.32
C ILE A 69 -10.98 7.95 -12.16
N GLU A 70 -11.20 9.22 -11.80
CA GLU A 70 -12.10 9.59 -10.71
C GLU A 70 -13.54 9.17 -10.98
N PHE A 71 -14.02 9.32 -12.23
CA PHE A 71 -15.34 8.82 -12.61
C PHE A 71 -15.43 7.29 -12.42
N ILE A 72 -14.42 6.53 -12.87
CA ILE A 72 -14.40 5.07 -12.74
C ILE A 72 -14.40 4.64 -11.27
N ILE A 73 -13.57 5.29 -10.44
CA ILE A 73 -13.42 4.93 -9.03
C ILE A 73 -14.62 5.40 -8.19
N CYS A 74 -15.13 6.60 -8.44
CA CYS A 74 -16.10 7.25 -7.56
C CYS A 74 -17.56 7.08 -8.00
N GLN A 75 -17.82 6.87 -9.29
CA GLN A 75 -19.18 6.96 -9.85
C GLN A 75 -19.64 5.65 -10.53
N CYS A 76 -18.72 4.85 -11.06
CA CYS A 76 -19.08 3.60 -11.71
C CYS A 76 -19.48 2.52 -10.70
N LYS A 77 -20.54 1.77 -11.04
CA LYS A 77 -20.91 0.56 -10.32
C LYS A 77 -19.85 -0.53 -10.55
N PRO A 78 -19.61 -1.43 -9.58
CA PRO A 78 -18.63 -2.51 -9.74
C PRO A 78 -18.82 -3.33 -11.01
N SER A 79 -20.07 -3.61 -11.41
CA SER A 79 -20.39 -4.41 -12.60
C SER A 79 -20.06 -3.73 -13.94
N THR A 80 -19.78 -2.43 -13.95
CA THR A 80 -19.45 -1.69 -15.18
C THR A 80 -18.01 -1.19 -15.21
N GLN A 81 -17.25 -1.32 -14.11
CA GLN A 81 -15.88 -0.82 -14.00
C GLN A 81 -14.95 -1.42 -15.05
N ASP A 82 -15.04 -2.73 -15.33
CA ASP A 82 -14.25 -3.42 -16.35
C ASP A 82 -14.33 -2.72 -17.72
N LYS A 83 -15.57 -2.44 -18.17
CA LYS A 83 -15.83 -1.83 -19.48
C LYS A 83 -15.32 -0.40 -19.57
N HIS A 84 -15.46 0.38 -18.49
CA HIS A 84 -14.92 1.74 -18.47
C HIS A 84 -13.39 1.75 -18.40
N PHE A 85 -12.79 0.80 -17.66
CA PHE A 85 -11.35 0.61 -17.66
C PHE A 85 -10.83 0.22 -19.05
N GLU A 86 -11.53 -0.65 -19.78
CA GLU A 86 -11.19 -1.00 -21.16
C GLU A 86 -11.14 0.24 -22.06
N TRP A 87 -12.17 1.09 -22.00
CA TRP A 87 -12.20 2.35 -22.75
C TRP A 87 -11.09 3.33 -22.35
N PHE A 88 -10.82 3.44 -21.06
CA PHE A 88 -9.72 4.23 -20.53
C PHE A 88 -8.36 3.73 -21.06
N SER A 89 -8.09 2.43 -20.93
CA SER A 89 -6.87 1.80 -21.41
C SER A 89 -6.70 1.98 -22.93
N ASN A 90 -7.77 1.81 -23.70
CA ASN A 90 -7.75 1.99 -25.14
C ASN A 90 -7.43 3.44 -25.56
N SER A 91 -7.86 4.41 -24.75
CA SER A 91 -7.65 5.83 -25.00
C SER A 91 -6.23 6.29 -24.64
N PHE A 92 -5.68 5.83 -23.51
CA PHE A 92 -4.45 6.40 -22.95
C PHE A 92 -3.22 5.48 -23.00
N PHE A 93 -3.40 4.15 -23.06
CA PHE A 93 -2.28 3.21 -22.95
C PHE A 93 -1.87 2.55 -24.27
N ARG A 94 -2.55 2.85 -25.39
CA ARG A 94 -2.20 2.30 -26.71
C ARG A 94 -1.09 3.07 -27.44
N GLY A 95 -0.83 4.31 -27.04
CA GLY A 95 0.23 5.13 -27.62
C GLY A 95 1.64 4.68 -27.19
N PRO A 96 2.70 5.22 -27.82
CA PRO A 96 4.09 4.89 -27.50
C PRO A 96 4.44 5.16 -26.03
N ASP A 97 3.86 6.20 -25.43
CA ASP A 97 4.06 6.57 -24.02
C ASP A 97 3.11 5.82 -23.06
N GLY A 98 2.24 4.96 -23.58
CA GLY A 98 1.15 4.35 -22.83
C GLY A 98 1.61 3.53 -21.62
N LEU A 99 2.75 2.84 -21.71
CA LEU A 99 3.30 2.07 -20.60
C LEU A 99 3.89 2.96 -19.50
N SER A 100 4.55 4.06 -19.87
CA SER A 100 5.03 5.07 -18.91
C SER A 100 3.85 5.74 -18.20
N LEU A 101 2.80 6.11 -18.94
CA LEU A 101 1.56 6.67 -18.38
C LEU A 101 0.85 5.71 -17.43
N ARG A 102 0.98 4.40 -17.63
CA ARG A 102 0.43 3.40 -16.72
C ARG A 102 1.11 3.42 -15.36
N ALA A 103 2.43 3.55 -15.32
CA ALA A 103 3.17 3.72 -14.06
C ALA A 103 2.73 5.00 -13.31
N GLU A 104 2.55 6.10 -14.04
CA GLU A 104 2.02 7.35 -13.47
C GLU A 104 0.58 7.20 -12.97
N ALA A 105 -0.26 6.42 -13.67
CA ALA A 105 -1.61 6.11 -13.21
C ALA A 105 -1.63 5.29 -11.92
N ILE A 106 -0.69 4.35 -11.74
CA ILE A 106 -0.52 3.62 -10.48
C ILE A 106 -0.20 4.60 -9.34
N ARG A 107 0.80 5.47 -9.53
CA ARG A 107 1.15 6.49 -8.52
C ARG A 107 -0.01 7.44 -8.25
N TYR A 108 -0.73 7.89 -9.26
CA TYR A 108 -1.93 8.72 -9.08
C TYR A 108 -2.96 8.05 -8.17
N VAL A 109 -3.29 6.79 -8.47
CA VAL A 109 -4.35 6.05 -7.77
C VAL A 109 -3.97 5.72 -6.33
N LEU A 110 -2.70 5.43 -6.04
CA LEU A 110 -2.21 5.23 -4.67
C LEU A 110 -2.44 6.49 -3.81
N TYR A 111 -2.13 7.67 -4.35
CA TYR A 111 -2.24 8.95 -3.63
C TYR A 111 -3.63 9.59 -3.73
N PHE A 112 -4.51 9.06 -4.58
CA PHE A 112 -5.90 9.50 -4.70
C PHE A 112 -6.70 9.03 -3.47
N PHE A 113 -6.76 9.89 -2.46
CA PHE A 113 -7.45 9.64 -1.21
C PHE A 113 -8.08 10.92 -0.65
N LYS A 114 -9.27 10.77 -0.05
CA LYS A 114 -9.88 11.78 0.80
C LYS A 114 -10.45 11.09 2.06
N PRO A 115 -10.34 11.69 3.25
CA PRO A 115 -10.78 11.06 4.51
C PRO A 115 -12.25 10.59 4.53
N ASP A 116 -13.10 11.22 3.73
CA ASP A 116 -14.55 10.99 3.65
C ASP A 116 -14.96 10.04 2.51
N MET A 117 -13.99 9.39 1.85
CA MET A 117 -14.29 8.42 0.79
C MET A 117 -15.09 7.23 1.35
N PRO A 118 -16.25 6.90 0.75
CA PRO A 118 -17.04 5.77 1.19
C PRO A 118 -16.34 4.44 0.85
N SER A 119 -16.64 3.37 1.59
CA SER A 119 -15.93 2.09 1.46
C SER A 119 -15.92 1.52 0.04
N HIS A 120 -17.01 1.67 -0.72
CA HIS A 120 -17.08 1.22 -2.11
C HIS A 120 -16.09 1.93 -3.03
N VAL A 121 -15.72 3.18 -2.73
CA VAL A 121 -14.70 3.97 -3.46
C VAL A 121 -13.30 3.47 -3.11
N LEU A 122 -13.04 3.12 -1.85
CA LEU A 122 -11.77 2.52 -1.43
C LEU A 122 -11.56 1.14 -2.08
N ASP A 123 -12.62 0.32 -2.15
CA ASP A 123 -12.58 -0.96 -2.87
C ASP A 123 -12.38 -0.76 -4.38
N ALA A 124 -13.08 0.20 -4.99
CA ALA A 124 -12.93 0.55 -6.41
C ALA A 124 -11.51 1.02 -6.75
N ARG A 125 -10.86 1.76 -5.84
CA ARG A 125 -9.47 2.19 -5.97
C ARG A 125 -8.51 1.00 -6.04
N SER A 126 -8.68 0.03 -5.14
CA SER A 126 -7.93 -1.24 -5.14
C SER A 126 -8.19 -2.06 -6.40
N HIS A 127 -9.44 -2.06 -6.89
CA HIS A 127 -9.81 -2.73 -8.13
C HIS A 127 -9.17 -2.06 -9.35
N PHE A 128 -9.12 -0.73 -9.40
CA PHE A 128 -8.47 -0.01 -10.49
C PHE A 128 -6.97 -0.32 -10.58
N LEU A 129 -6.28 -0.41 -9.43
CA LEU A 129 -4.90 -0.90 -9.38
C LEU A 129 -4.78 -2.32 -9.93
N TYR A 130 -5.73 -3.21 -9.60
CA TYR A 130 -5.72 -4.58 -10.11
C TYR A 130 -5.74 -4.59 -11.64
N TYR A 131 -6.61 -3.79 -12.27
CA TYR A 131 -6.65 -3.69 -13.73
C TYR A 131 -5.34 -3.15 -14.31
N LEU A 132 -4.81 -2.05 -13.76
CA LEU A 132 -3.52 -1.49 -14.20
C LEU A 132 -2.39 -2.52 -14.18
N LEU A 133 -2.40 -3.42 -13.18
CA LEU A 133 -1.32 -4.40 -12.98
C LEU A 133 -1.51 -5.73 -13.73
N THR A 134 -2.71 -5.98 -14.27
CA THR A 134 -3.04 -7.28 -14.89
C THR A 134 -3.38 -7.19 -16.37
N SER A 135 -3.70 -6.00 -16.90
CA SER A 135 -4.09 -5.79 -18.29
C SER A 135 -2.92 -5.34 -19.19
N PHE A 136 -1.75 -5.95 -19.05
CA PHE A 136 -0.58 -5.64 -19.88
C PHE A 136 -0.67 -6.30 -21.26
N PRO A 137 -0.31 -5.57 -22.34
CA PRO A 137 -0.06 -6.20 -23.63
C PRO A 137 1.10 -7.21 -23.54
N PRO A 138 1.13 -8.24 -24.41
CA PRO A 138 2.30 -9.12 -24.53
C PRO A 138 3.60 -8.35 -24.78
N ASN A 139 4.74 -8.93 -24.40
CA ASN A 139 6.09 -8.38 -24.63
C ASN A 139 6.37 -7.03 -23.94
N THR A 140 5.83 -6.83 -22.73
CA THR A 140 5.98 -5.60 -21.93
C THR A 140 6.65 -5.86 -20.58
N ASP A 141 7.48 -6.91 -20.48
CA ASP A 141 8.03 -7.41 -19.21
C ASP A 141 8.80 -6.34 -18.42
N ILE A 142 9.61 -5.52 -19.09
CA ILE A 142 10.37 -4.44 -18.45
C ILE A 142 9.41 -3.42 -17.80
N GLU A 143 8.34 -3.05 -18.50
CA GLU A 143 7.37 -2.08 -17.99
C GLU A 143 6.47 -2.66 -16.91
N GLN A 144 6.17 -3.96 -16.99
CA GLN A 144 5.53 -4.69 -15.91
C GLN A 144 6.37 -4.65 -14.63
N GLN A 145 7.69 -4.91 -14.72
CA GLN A 145 8.59 -4.81 -13.57
C GLN A 145 8.64 -3.39 -13.02
N TRP A 146 8.69 -2.37 -13.89
CA TRP A 146 8.65 -0.98 -13.45
C TRP A 146 7.34 -0.63 -12.73
N CYS A 147 6.20 -1.09 -13.25
CA CYS A 147 4.90 -0.90 -12.61
C CYS A 147 4.82 -1.56 -11.22
N LYS A 148 5.49 -2.70 -11.03
CA LYS A 148 5.64 -3.31 -9.71
C LYS A 148 6.53 -2.48 -8.78
N THR A 149 7.63 -1.92 -9.30
CA THR A 149 8.50 -1.01 -8.54
C THR A 149 7.69 0.15 -7.98
N VAL A 150 6.99 0.88 -8.84
CA VAL A 150 6.25 2.10 -8.45
C VAL A 150 5.05 1.81 -7.54
N LEU A 151 4.48 0.59 -7.61
CA LEU A 151 3.41 0.15 -6.70
C LEU A 151 3.94 -0.08 -5.29
N TRP A 152 5.06 -0.81 -5.16
CA TRP A 152 5.61 -1.23 -3.87
C TRP A 152 6.60 -0.21 -3.28
N PHE A 153 6.95 0.85 -4.00
CA PHE A 153 8.01 1.75 -3.57
C PHE A 153 7.74 2.37 -2.20
N ASP A 154 6.49 2.78 -1.93
CA ASP A 154 6.11 3.39 -0.66
C ASP A 154 6.11 2.38 0.51
N TRP A 155 5.92 1.09 0.23
CA TRP A 155 6.12 0.04 1.22
C TRP A 155 7.59 -0.17 1.53
N LEU A 156 8.42 -0.22 0.48
CA LEU A 156 9.85 -0.46 0.55
C LEU A 156 10.64 0.71 1.16
N THR A 157 10.03 1.90 1.15
CA THR A 157 10.56 3.14 1.71
C THR A 157 9.56 3.75 2.70
N TYR A 158 8.81 2.89 3.40
CA TYR A 158 7.82 3.32 4.37
C TYR A 158 8.48 4.03 5.54
N ASP A 159 7.81 5.07 5.99
CA ASP A 159 8.12 5.85 7.17
C ASP A 159 6.79 6.22 7.85
N ALA A 160 6.80 6.45 9.16
CA ALA A 160 5.59 6.72 9.94
C ALA A 160 4.81 7.97 9.48
N HIS A 161 5.44 8.90 8.76
CA HIS A 161 4.77 10.05 8.15
C HIS A 161 3.93 9.67 6.90
N THR A 162 4.14 8.47 6.35
CA THR A 162 3.37 7.97 5.21
C THR A 162 1.96 7.59 5.66
N LEU A 163 0.95 8.24 5.05
CA LEU A 163 -0.44 7.87 5.26
C LEU A 163 -0.69 6.43 4.80
N VAL A 164 -1.21 5.59 5.71
CA VAL A 164 -1.51 4.19 5.43
C VAL A 164 -2.48 4.03 4.26
N GLN A 165 -3.35 5.01 4.03
CA GLN A 165 -4.30 5.02 2.93
C GLN A 165 -3.66 5.14 1.54
N PHE A 166 -2.35 5.45 1.46
CA PHE A 166 -1.59 5.42 0.23
C PHE A 166 -1.01 4.04 -0.08
N ILE A 167 -0.83 3.19 0.93
CA ILE A 167 -0.16 1.88 0.80
C ILE A 167 -1.14 0.70 0.94
N GLU A 168 -2.22 0.87 1.69
CA GLU A 168 -3.24 -0.17 1.89
C GLU A 168 -3.91 -0.69 0.61
N PRO A 169 -4.15 0.13 -0.46
CA PRO A 169 -4.86 -0.36 -1.64
C PRO A 169 -4.13 -1.49 -2.35
N VAL A 170 -2.82 -1.62 -2.11
CA VAL A 170 -2.01 -2.72 -2.63
C VAL A 170 -2.52 -4.06 -2.10
N MET A 171 -2.88 -4.16 -0.81
CA MET A 171 -3.43 -5.40 -0.25
C MET A 171 -4.86 -5.67 -0.71
N GLY A 172 -5.68 -4.62 -0.88
CA GLY A 172 -6.97 -4.73 -1.56
C GLY A 172 -6.82 -5.28 -3.00
N MET A 173 -5.82 -4.80 -3.73
CA MET A 173 -5.49 -5.26 -5.08
C MET A 173 -5.02 -6.73 -5.07
N ILE A 174 -4.18 -7.13 -4.11
CA ILE A 174 -3.72 -8.53 -3.98
C ILE A 174 -4.92 -9.46 -3.71
N ARG A 175 -5.85 -9.04 -2.84
CA ARG A 175 -7.10 -9.79 -2.59
C ARG A 175 -7.90 -10.01 -3.87
N GLN A 176 -8.05 -8.98 -4.70
CA GLN A 176 -8.73 -9.11 -6.00
C GLN A 176 -7.96 -10.00 -6.97
N ALA A 177 -6.63 -9.89 -7.02
CA ALA A 177 -5.79 -10.76 -7.83
C ALA A 177 -5.89 -12.23 -7.40
N LEU A 178 -5.97 -12.54 -6.09
CA LEU A 178 -6.16 -13.91 -5.61
C LEU A 178 -7.51 -14.51 -5.99
N ALA A 179 -8.55 -13.68 -6.12
CA ALA A 179 -9.86 -14.12 -6.54
C ALA A 179 -9.88 -14.49 -8.03
N ASN A 180 -9.19 -13.71 -8.87
CA ASN A 180 -9.35 -13.74 -10.34
C ASN A 180 -8.14 -14.32 -11.10
N LEU A 181 -6.91 -13.99 -10.68
CA LEU A 181 -5.65 -14.34 -11.33
C LEU A 181 -4.55 -14.67 -10.28
N PRO A 182 -4.64 -15.81 -9.57
CA PRO A 182 -3.74 -16.13 -8.45
C PRO A 182 -2.25 -16.06 -8.77
N SER A 183 -1.85 -16.48 -9.98
CA SER A 183 -0.45 -16.39 -10.43
C SER A 183 0.08 -14.95 -10.47
N LYS A 184 -0.77 -13.98 -10.80
CA LYS A 184 -0.40 -12.56 -10.74
C LYS A 184 -0.27 -12.10 -9.29
N ALA A 185 -1.13 -12.53 -8.37
CA ALA A 185 -0.97 -12.24 -6.94
C ALA A 185 0.35 -12.77 -6.39
N SER A 186 0.68 -14.05 -6.65
CA SER A 186 1.98 -14.65 -6.31
C SER A 186 3.14 -13.81 -6.86
N SER A 187 3.07 -13.43 -8.14
CA SER A 187 4.13 -12.66 -8.80
C SER A 187 4.33 -11.23 -8.24
N MET A 188 3.30 -10.64 -7.63
CA MET A 188 3.39 -9.33 -6.97
C MET A 188 4.01 -9.45 -5.57
N LEU A 189 3.61 -10.48 -4.81
CA LEU A 189 4.18 -10.77 -3.49
C LEU A 189 5.63 -11.21 -3.58
N GLU A 190 5.96 -12.10 -4.52
CA GLU A 190 7.33 -12.53 -4.78
C GLU A 190 8.22 -11.32 -5.15
N TYR A 191 7.70 -10.40 -5.97
CA TYR A 191 8.42 -9.21 -6.38
C TYR A 191 8.83 -8.34 -5.18
N VAL A 192 7.90 -8.00 -4.27
CA VAL A 192 8.23 -7.14 -3.12
C VAL A 192 9.27 -7.81 -2.21
N CYS A 193 9.15 -9.12 -2.00
CA CYS A 193 10.09 -9.87 -1.17
C CYS A 193 11.50 -9.85 -1.76
N LYS A 194 11.63 -10.11 -3.06
CA LYS A 194 12.94 -10.05 -3.76
C LYS A 194 13.49 -8.63 -3.82
N SER A 195 12.63 -7.62 -3.99
CA SER A 195 13.06 -6.23 -4.15
C SER A 195 13.83 -5.67 -2.96
N ILE A 196 13.54 -6.16 -1.74
CA ILE A 196 14.24 -5.76 -0.52
C ILE A 196 15.75 -6.00 -0.61
N ALA A 197 16.18 -7.09 -1.25
CA ALA A 197 17.60 -7.41 -1.43
C ALA A 197 18.20 -6.77 -2.69
N PHE A 198 17.38 -6.45 -3.70
CA PHE A 198 17.88 -6.02 -5.02
C PHE A 198 17.94 -4.51 -5.23
N ILE A 199 17.05 -3.72 -4.64
CA ILE A 199 16.98 -2.27 -4.93
C ILE A 199 18.24 -1.56 -4.45
N TYR A 200 18.64 -1.82 -3.20
CA TYR A 200 19.85 -1.23 -2.64
C TYR A 200 20.50 -2.21 -1.64
N PRO A 201 21.34 -3.16 -2.12
CA PRO A 201 21.89 -4.24 -1.29
C PRO A 201 22.60 -3.77 -0.01
N PRO A 202 23.39 -2.68 -0.01
CA PRO A 202 23.99 -2.13 1.22
C PRO A 202 22.98 -1.67 2.29
N ARG A 203 21.70 -1.55 1.96
CA ARG A 203 20.61 -1.12 2.84
C ARG A 203 19.48 -2.15 2.94
N THR A 204 19.73 -3.43 2.63
CA THR A 204 18.70 -4.48 2.70
C THR A 204 17.94 -4.51 4.02
N ASP A 205 18.61 -4.34 5.16
CA ASP A 205 17.95 -4.37 6.47
C ASP A 205 17.00 -3.18 6.69
N LEU A 206 17.36 -2.01 6.17
CA LEU A 206 16.47 -0.84 6.19
C LEU A 206 15.21 -1.09 5.37
N PHE A 207 15.36 -1.57 4.12
CA PHE A 207 14.21 -1.86 3.26
C PHE A 207 13.33 -2.97 3.83
N ARG A 208 13.93 -3.99 4.48
CA ARG A 208 13.19 -5.04 5.19
C ARG A 208 12.39 -4.45 6.35
N LYS A 209 13.01 -3.58 7.15
CA LYS A 209 12.33 -2.89 8.25
C LYS A 209 11.16 -2.05 7.75
N CYS A 210 11.37 -1.20 6.74
CA CYS A 210 10.33 -0.39 6.12
C CYS A 210 9.15 -1.26 5.64
N ALA A 211 9.43 -2.36 4.94
CA ALA A 211 8.39 -3.26 4.46
C ALA A 211 7.60 -3.93 5.60
N ASN A 212 8.26 -4.32 6.70
CA ASN A 212 7.59 -4.86 7.90
C ASN A 212 6.73 -3.81 8.60
N ASP A 213 7.23 -2.58 8.75
CA ASP A 213 6.49 -1.47 9.35
C ASP A 213 5.25 -1.10 8.49
N ALA A 214 5.39 -1.09 7.16
CA ALA A 214 4.28 -0.90 6.23
C ALA A 214 3.21 -1.99 6.38
N MET A 215 3.63 -3.26 6.48
CA MET A 215 2.73 -4.39 6.69
C MET A 215 1.96 -4.25 8.01
N GLN A 216 2.64 -3.84 9.08
CA GLN A 216 2.01 -3.60 10.38
C GLN A 216 1.01 -2.45 10.32
N ALA A 217 1.37 -1.31 9.72
CA ALA A 217 0.47 -0.18 9.57
C ALA A 217 -0.79 -0.57 8.78
N VAL A 218 -0.61 -1.33 7.69
CA VAL A 218 -1.73 -1.84 6.90
C VAL A 218 -2.57 -2.83 7.70
N HIS A 219 -1.97 -3.74 8.48
CA HIS A 219 -2.73 -4.65 9.35
C HIS A 219 -3.68 -3.90 10.28
N GLU A 220 -3.16 -2.89 10.98
CA GLU A 220 -3.92 -2.10 11.95
C GLU A 220 -5.05 -1.30 11.28
N TYR A 221 -4.82 -0.82 10.06
CA TYR A 221 -5.82 -0.08 9.29
C TYR A 221 -6.86 -0.98 8.61
N TYR A 222 -6.43 -2.10 8.03
CA TYR A 222 -7.19 -2.86 7.03
C TYR A 222 -8.44 -3.51 7.61
N GLY A 223 -8.55 -3.67 8.95
CA GLY A 223 -9.74 -4.13 9.68
C GLY A 223 -10.26 -5.54 9.32
N GLY A 224 -9.77 -6.12 8.22
CA GLY A 224 -10.08 -7.43 7.68
C GLY A 224 -8.93 -8.42 7.86
N ASN A 225 -9.13 -9.64 7.36
CA ASN A 225 -8.19 -10.75 7.57
C ASN A 225 -6.97 -10.68 6.64
N LEU A 226 -6.04 -9.74 6.93
CA LEU A 226 -4.78 -9.60 6.18
C LEU A 226 -3.95 -10.90 6.22
N MET A 227 -3.88 -11.56 7.37
CA MET A 227 -3.21 -12.86 7.49
C MET A 227 -3.81 -13.91 6.56
N GLY A 228 -5.14 -13.96 6.44
CA GLY A 228 -5.83 -14.86 5.50
C GLY A 228 -5.52 -14.58 4.03
N ILE A 229 -5.22 -13.33 3.67
CA ILE A 229 -4.73 -12.98 2.33
C ILE A 229 -3.34 -13.58 2.12
N LEU A 230 -2.42 -13.35 3.06
CA LEU A 230 -1.01 -13.78 2.97
C LEU A 230 -0.84 -15.31 3.05
N ASP A 231 -1.72 -15.99 3.81
CA ASP A 231 -1.69 -17.44 3.99
C ASP A 231 -2.56 -18.22 3.00
N SER A 232 -3.27 -17.51 2.13
CA SER A 232 -4.18 -18.09 1.14
C SER A 232 -3.53 -19.26 0.39
N PRO A 233 -4.18 -20.44 0.32
CA PRO A 233 -3.64 -21.60 -0.39
C PRO A 233 -3.56 -21.38 -1.91
N ARG A 234 -4.13 -20.28 -2.42
CA ARG A 234 -4.02 -19.86 -3.82
C ARG A 234 -2.68 -19.19 -4.14
N ILE A 235 -1.89 -18.82 -3.12
CA ILE A 235 -0.53 -18.34 -3.28
C ILE A 235 0.40 -19.55 -3.31
N ASP A 236 1.33 -19.55 -4.27
CA ASP A 236 2.35 -20.60 -4.39
C ASP A 236 3.07 -20.79 -3.07
N ARG A 237 3.29 -22.06 -2.69
CA ARG A 237 3.87 -22.41 -1.39
C ARG A 237 5.22 -21.72 -1.15
N SER A 238 6.11 -21.73 -2.13
CA SER A 238 7.42 -21.06 -2.04
C SER A 238 7.29 -19.56 -1.83
N VAL A 239 6.28 -18.92 -2.42
CA VAL A 239 6.01 -17.48 -2.23
C VAL A 239 5.47 -17.22 -0.83
N ARG A 240 4.60 -18.08 -0.28
CA ARG A 240 4.14 -17.95 1.11
C ARG A 240 5.27 -18.11 2.12
N GLU A 241 6.20 -19.04 1.87
CA GLU A 241 7.39 -19.22 2.70
C GLU A 241 8.29 -17.98 2.63
N LEU A 242 8.54 -17.46 1.42
CA LEU A 242 9.31 -16.23 1.21
C LEU A 242 8.66 -15.00 1.87
N VAL A 243 7.34 -14.87 1.81
CA VAL A 243 6.59 -13.80 2.50
C VAL A 243 6.76 -13.91 4.01
N ARG A 244 6.67 -15.12 4.60
CA ARG A 244 6.89 -15.31 6.04
C ARG A 244 8.31 -14.95 6.46
N GLU A 245 9.31 -15.33 5.66
CA GLU A 245 10.71 -14.98 5.92
C GLU A 245 10.94 -13.47 5.82
N THR A 246 10.41 -12.85 4.77
CA THR A 246 10.59 -11.42 4.50
C THR A 246 9.92 -10.55 5.56
N PHE A 247 8.70 -10.90 5.95
CA PHE A 247 7.88 -10.15 6.90
C PHE A 247 7.90 -10.79 8.30
N ALA A 248 9.02 -11.41 8.69
CA ALA A 248 9.13 -12.20 9.91
C ALA A 248 8.78 -11.41 11.18
N GLU A 249 9.16 -10.13 11.27
CA GLU A 249 8.82 -9.28 12.42
C GLU A 249 7.31 -9.05 12.51
N TYR A 250 6.66 -8.76 11.39
CA TYR A 250 5.21 -8.63 11.32
C TYR A 250 4.52 -9.93 11.74
N PHE A 251 4.94 -11.09 11.23
CA PHE A 251 4.35 -12.36 11.64
C PHE A 251 4.59 -12.65 13.12
N ALA A 252 5.77 -12.40 13.66
CA ALA A 252 6.06 -12.61 15.08
C ALA A 252 5.13 -11.79 15.99
N ARG A 253 4.79 -10.55 15.60
CA ARG A 253 3.87 -9.68 16.36
C ARG A 253 2.40 -10.11 16.29
N ASN A 254 1.98 -10.71 15.19
CA ASN A 254 0.55 -10.96 14.91
C ASN A 254 0.16 -12.46 14.94
N THR A 255 1.12 -13.38 15.07
CA THR A 255 0.87 -14.82 15.26
C THR A 255 0.93 -15.24 16.73
N SER A 256 1.35 -14.36 17.64
CA SER A 256 1.27 -14.63 19.08
C SER A 256 -0.18 -14.86 19.49
N LEU A 257 -0.41 -15.98 20.20
CA LEU A 257 -1.70 -16.45 20.72
C LEU A 257 -2.60 -15.30 21.21
N PRO A 258 -3.93 -15.42 21.06
CA PRO A 258 -4.84 -14.46 21.69
C PRO A 258 -4.43 -14.30 23.14
N SER A 259 -4.21 -13.05 23.56
CA SER A 259 -4.10 -12.69 24.97
C SER A 259 -5.21 -13.46 25.70
N PRO A 260 -4.94 -14.19 26.80
CA PRO A 260 -5.97 -14.93 27.47
C PRO A 260 -7.07 -13.93 27.77
N VAL A 261 -8.23 -14.16 27.15
CA VAL A 261 -9.47 -13.43 27.39
C VAL A 261 -9.49 -13.15 28.87
N ALA A 262 -9.43 -11.87 29.26
CA ALA A 262 -9.66 -11.47 30.63
C ALA A 262 -10.91 -12.24 31.06
N ALA A 263 -10.74 -13.18 32.00
CA ALA A 263 -11.82 -14.05 32.42
C ALA A 263 -13.03 -13.16 32.71
N PRO A 264 -14.25 -13.54 32.29
CA PRO A 264 -15.43 -12.75 32.61
C PRO A 264 -15.40 -12.47 34.12
N PRO A 265 -15.70 -11.23 34.56
CA PRO A 265 -15.66 -10.89 35.96
C PRO A 265 -16.49 -11.93 36.70
N VAL A 266 -15.87 -12.61 37.66
CA VAL A 266 -16.59 -13.52 38.56
C VAL A 266 -17.74 -12.69 39.15
N PRO A 267 -19.01 -13.12 39.00
CA PRO A 267 -20.12 -12.36 39.53
C PRO A 267 -19.92 -12.23 41.03
N ALA A 268 -19.93 -10.98 41.51
CA ALA A 268 -19.84 -10.69 42.93
C ALA A 268 -20.94 -11.48 43.68
N PRO A 269 -20.64 -12.05 44.86
CA PRO A 269 -21.64 -12.78 45.62
C PRO A 269 -22.82 -11.84 45.91
N ALA A 270 -24.02 -12.33 45.63
CA ALA A 270 -25.26 -11.58 45.81
C ALA A 270 -25.33 -11.01 47.24
N ALA A 271 -25.53 -9.69 47.33
CA ALA A 271 -25.79 -9.04 48.61
C ALA A 271 -27.05 -9.65 49.25
N PRO A 272 -27.06 -9.88 50.57
CA PRO A 272 -28.22 -10.42 51.25
C PRO A 272 -29.41 -9.48 51.09
N ALA A 273 -30.56 -10.06 50.71
CA ALA A 273 -31.80 -9.32 50.51
C ALA A 273 -32.16 -8.51 51.76
N ALA A 274 -32.47 -7.22 51.56
CA ALA A 274 -32.98 -6.36 52.61
C ALA A 274 -34.32 -6.90 53.15
N PRO A 275 -34.58 -6.80 54.46
CA PRO A 275 -35.82 -7.31 55.04
C PRO A 275 -37.01 -6.51 54.53
N VAL A 276 -38.06 -7.24 54.15
CA VAL A 276 -39.34 -6.69 53.69
C VAL A 276 -39.94 -5.84 54.79
N ALA A 277 -40.14 -4.55 54.51
CA ALA A 277 -40.85 -3.65 55.40
C ALA A 277 -42.34 -4.05 55.43
N VAL A 278 -42.81 -4.51 56.59
CA VAL A 278 -44.22 -4.77 56.86
C VAL A 278 -44.95 -3.42 56.94
N GLN A 279 -45.86 -3.17 56.00
CA GLN A 279 -46.78 -2.04 56.10
C GLN A 279 -47.81 -2.28 57.22
N PRO A 280 -48.11 -1.29 58.08
CA PRO A 280 -49.18 -1.43 59.07
C PRO A 280 -50.57 -1.34 58.42
N PRO A 281 -51.59 -1.95 59.03
CA PRO A 281 -52.92 -2.03 58.44
C PRO A 281 -53.65 -0.68 58.45
N LEU A 282 -54.42 -0.46 57.38
CA LEU A 282 -55.33 0.66 57.19
C LEU A 282 -56.33 0.78 58.34
N ALA A 283 -56.32 1.93 59.02
CA ALA A 283 -57.37 2.30 59.96
C ALA A 283 -58.61 2.79 59.19
N THR A 284 -59.73 2.10 59.39
CA THR A 284 -61.07 2.50 58.97
C THR A 284 -61.57 3.66 59.82
N ARG A 285 -62.09 4.70 59.16
CA ARG A 285 -63.24 5.50 59.58
C ARG A 285 -63.91 6.13 58.37
#